data_AF-A0A7C5RU52-F1
#
_entry.id   AF-A0A7C5RU52-F1
#
_cell.length_a   1.000
_cell.length_b   1.000
_cell.length_c   1.000
_cell.angle_alpha   90.00
_cell.angle_beta   90.00
_cell.angle_gamma   90.00
#
_symmetry.space_group_name_H-M   'P 1'
#
loop_
_entity.id
_entity.type
_entity.pdbx_description
1 polymer ?
#
loop_
_entity_poly.entity_id
_entity_poly.type
_entity_poly.pdbx_seq_one_letter_code
_entity_poly.pdbx_strand_id
1 'polypeptide(L)'
;GVRFNIDSPQQISAVLFEKLKIKLDEFKKTKKTKLYSTDNEVLQEIADKGYKIGELLLRYRTLKKLLSTYVQPIPAIINQKTARVHPSFNQTRTATGRISCSEPNLQNIPTKGEEGAKIREAFCCEDGNVLVSADYSQIELRVLAHISGEEVLKKAFEQDADIHTEVASLILGIPRDKVGKDERRIAKTVNFGIIYGISAHGLKIQAKLPSREYAQNIIDSYFEKFSSVKSWRQSIILEAERNGFVRTLSGRIRYVPELRSEDKNIRAEGERKAINTPIQGTAADIMKVAMINIWNRLKKEEPNANIIMQIHDQIIVECPEDRAENVSKILEEEMRVEKFFGFSVPLKVKISVGKNWAELD
;
A
#
# COMPACT_ATOMS: atom_id res chain seq x y z
N GLY A 1 30.71 15.76 17.97
CA GLY A 1 31.53 16.94 18.34
C GLY A 1 30.82 18.28 18.22
N VAL A 2 29.52 18.37 18.55
CA VAL A 2 28.70 19.59 18.84
C VAL A 2 27.35 19.08 19.31
N ARG A 3 26.65 19.84 20.17
CA ARG A 3 25.24 19.59 20.48
C ARG A 3 24.37 20.39 19.50
N PHE A 4 23.30 19.77 19.01
CA PHE A 4 22.33 20.40 18.12
C PHE A 4 20.97 19.71 18.29
N ASN A 5 19.92 20.36 17.85
CA ASN A 5 18.57 19.81 17.87
C ASN A 5 18.38 18.84 16.70
N ILE A 6 18.34 17.55 17.00
CA ILE A 6 18.12 16.44 16.05
C ILE A 6 16.70 16.41 15.46
N ASP A 7 15.79 17.23 15.99
CA ASP A 7 14.46 17.45 15.41
C ASP A 7 14.40 18.61 14.43
N SER A 8 15.44 19.43 14.36
CA SER A 8 15.50 20.56 13.43
C SER A 8 16.17 20.14 12.13
N PRO A 9 15.44 20.03 10.99
CA PRO A 9 16.04 19.69 9.71
C PRO A 9 17.13 20.69 9.29
N GLN A 10 17.02 21.94 9.72
CA GLN A 10 17.98 23.00 9.43
C GLN A 10 19.31 22.75 10.15
N GLN A 11 19.26 22.43 11.45
CA GLN A 11 20.48 22.13 12.21
C GLN A 11 21.11 20.82 11.77
N ILE A 12 20.31 19.79 11.46
CA ILE A 12 20.82 18.55 10.87
C ILE A 12 21.54 18.85 9.55
N SER A 13 20.93 19.64 8.66
CA SER A 13 21.51 20.00 7.36
C SER A 13 22.85 20.72 7.53
N ALA A 14 22.93 21.71 8.41
CA ALA A 14 24.17 22.42 8.71
C ALA A 14 25.27 21.47 9.25
N VAL A 15 24.92 20.56 10.17
CA VAL A 15 25.88 19.59 10.70
C VAL A 15 26.39 18.64 9.62
N LEU A 16 25.50 18.07 8.80
CA LEU A 16 25.86 17.09 7.77
C LEU A 16 26.70 17.71 6.64
N PHE A 17 26.28 18.88 6.14
CA PHE A 17 26.82 19.41 4.88
C PHE A 17 27.82 20.55 5.07
N GLU A 18 27.72 21.34 6.13
CA GLU A 18 28.68 22.43 6.38
C GLU A 18 29.81 21.98 7.31
N LYS A 19 29.46 21.33 8.43
CA LYS A 19 30.46 20.91 9.42
C LYS A 19 31.17 19.61 9.05
N LEU A 20 30.40 18.55 8.76
CA LEU A 20 30.95 17.26 8.37
C LEU A 20 31.34 17.21 6.88
N LYS A 21 30.88 18.20 6.09
CA LYS A 21 31.19 18.34 4.65
C LYS A 21 30.94 17.06 3.86
N ILE A 22 29.89 16.32 4.22
CA ILE A 22 29.52 15.08 3.54
C ILE A 22 29.16 15.39 2.10
N LYS A 23 29.79 14.68 1.16
CA LYS A 23 29.54 14.83 -0.28
C LYS A 23 28.57 13.76 -0.78
N LEU A 24 27.47 14.23 -1.37
CA LEU A 24 26.48 13.38 -2.04
C LEU A 24 26.64 13.49 -3.55
N ASP A 25 26.13 12.50 -4.26
CA ASP A 25 26.24 12.47 -5.72
C ASP A 25 25.24 13.46 -6.34
N GLU A 26 24.07 13.61 -5.72
CA GLU A 26 23.07 14.63 -6.04
C GLU A 26 22.59 15.35 -4.77
N PHE A 27 22.71 16.68 -4.74
CA PHE A 27 22.18 17.47 -3.64
C PHE A 27 20.72 17.85 -3.87
N LYS A 28 19.81 17.18 -3.16
CA LYS A 28 18.41 17.62 -3.08
C LYS A 28 18.30 18.83 -2.16
N LYS A 29 17.63 19.90 -2.60
CA LYS A 29 17.32 21.08 -1.76
C LYS A 29 15.82 21.18 -1.51
N THR A 30 15.43 21.60 -0.32
CA THR A 30 14.00 21.81 -0.02
C THR A 30 13.49 23.07 -0.73
N LYS A 31 12.27 23.02 -1.27
CA LYS A 31 11.69 24.16 -1.99
C LYS A 31 11.52 25.40 -1.11
N LYS A 32 11.17 25.21 0.17
CA LYS A 32 10.81 26.29 1.09
C LYS A 32 12.04 26.96 1.73
N THR A 33 13.01 26.19 2.23
CA THR A 33 14.17 26.75 2.94
C THR A 33 15.42 26.85 2.08
N LYS A 34 15.43 26.26 0.88
CA LYS A 34 16.59 26.15 -0.03
C LYS A 34 17.81 25.45 0.58
N LEU A 35 17.69 24.91 1.79
CA LEU A 35 18.70 24.09 2.45
C LEU A 35 18.72 22.68 1.84
N TYR A 36 19.84 21.98 2.01
CA TYR A 36 19.94 20.58 1.62
C TYR A 36 18.93 19.74 2.39
N SER A 37 18.23 18.88 1.67
CA SER A 37 17.25 17.95 2.23
C SER A 37 17.94 17.02 3.21
N THR A 38 17.22 16.65 4.24
CA THR A 38 17.62 15.63 5.20
C THR A 38 16.55 14.56 5.25
N ASP A 39 15.78 14.34 4.19
CA ASP A 39 14.77 13.28 4.13
C ASP A 39 15.39 11.87 4.27
N ASN A 40 14.54 10.85 4.38
CA ASN A 40 15.02 9.49 4.61
C ASN A 40 15.87 8.95 3.44
N GLU A 41 15.63 9.39 2.20
CA GLU A 41 16.44 8.96 1.05
C GLU A 41 17.86 9.53 1.15
N VAL A 42 17.98 10.83 1.47
CA VAL A 42 19.28 11.48 1.66
C VAL A 42 20.03 10.89 2.85
N LEU A 43 19.36 10.65 3.98
CA LEU A 43 20.00 10.02 5.14
C LEU A 43 20.42 8.58 4.86
N GLN A 44 19.68 7.85 4.03
CA GLN A 44 20.06 6.51 3.60
C GLN A 44 21.30 6.55 2.69
N GLU A 45 21.38 7.48 1.74
CA GLU A 45 22.60 7.66 0.93
C GLU A 45 23.81 7.98 1.81
N ILE A 46 23.64 8.82 2.83
CA ILE A 46 24.69 9.13 3.81
C ILE A 46 25.12 7.86 4.57
N ALA A 47 24.17 7.04 5.01
CA ALA A 47 24.46 5.77 5.67
C ALA A 47 25.19 4.79 4.73
N ASP A 48 24.73 4.65 3.49
CA ASP A 48 25.29 3.75 2.48
C ASP A 48 26.74 4.14 2.11
N LYS A 49 27.09 5.43 2.22
CA LYS A 49 28.48 5.93 2.09
C LYS A 49 29.34 5.69 3.33
N GLY A 50 28.85 4.98 4.35
CA GLY A 50 29.56 4.60 5.57
C GLY A 50 29.52 5.62 6.71
N TYR A 51 28.73 6.70 6.59
CA TYR A 51 28.61 7.68 7.66
C TYR A 51 27.57 7.24 8.69
N LYS A 52 28.04 6.72 9.82
CA LYS A 52 27.21 6.24 10.96
C LYS A 52 26.15 7.24 11.44
N ILE A 53 26.36 8.55 11.27
CA ILE A 53 25.37 9.57 11.63
C ILE A 53 24.07 9.44 10.83
N GLY A 54 24.14 8.99 9.56
CA GLY A 54 22.96 8.73 8.73
C GLY A 54 22.07 7.64 9.32
N GLU A 55 22.67 6.50 9.66
CA GLU A 55 21.98 5.37 10.33
C GLU A 55 21.34 5.79 11.66
N LEU A 56 22.09 6.51 12.50
CA LEU A 56 21.61 6.97 13.80
C LEU A 56 20.44 7.95 13.68
N LEU A 57 20.48 8.88 12.72
CA LEU A 57 19.39 9.81 12.46
C LEU A 57 18.14 9.11 11.92
N LEU A 58 18.32 8.13 11.02
CA LEU A 58 17.22 7.28 10.55
C LEU A 58 16.57 6.53 11.70
N ARG A 59 17.38 5.86 12.54
CA ARG A 59 16.90 5.14 13.72
C ARG A 59 16.18 6.06 14.70
N TYR A 60 16.76 7.23 15.00
CA TYR A 60 16.13 8.22 15.87
C TYR A 60 14.75 8.65 15.36
N ARG A 61 14.63 8.97 14.06
CA ARG A 61 13.35 9.38 13.47
C ARG A 61 12.31 8.27 13.51
N THR A 62 12.72 7.03 13.24
CA THR A 62 11.83 5.88 13.37
C THR A 62 11.32 5.77 14.81
N LEU A 63 12.21 5.70 15.79
CA LEU A 63 11.84 5.59 17.21
C LEU A 63 10.99 6.76 17.70
N LYS A 64 11.35 7.99 17.32
CA LYS A 64 10.57 9.18 17.65
C LYS A 64 9.17 9.11 17.07
N LYS A 65 9.03 8.73 15.80
CA LYS A 65 7.71 8.55 15.18
C LYS A 65 6.92 7.47 15.92
N LEU A 66 7.54 6.33 16.21
CA LEU A 66 6.90 5.26 16.97
C LEU A 66 6.36 5.74 18.32
N LEU A 67 7.22 6.45 19.06
CA LEU A 67 6.89 7.00 20.38
C LEU A 67 5.75 8.04 20.31
N SER A 68 5.93 9.07 19.48
CA SER A 68 5.03 10.23 19.43
C SER A 68 3.71 9.97 18.70
N THR A 69 3.64 8.98 17.82
CA THR A 69 2.44 8.69 17.02
C THR A 69 1.64 7.52 17.59
N TYR A 70 2.29 6.51 18.17
CA TYR A 70 1.61 5.29 18.61
C TYR A 70 1.75 5.06 20.12
N VAL A 71 2.98 4.96 20.64
CA VAL A 71 3.21 4.50 22.03
C VAL A 71 2.67 5.49 23.07
N GLN A 72 2.79 6.80 22.87
CA GLN A 72 2.24 7.79 23.80
C GLN A 72 0.74 8.06 23.58
N PRO A 73 0.26 8.31 22.34
CA PRO A 73 -1.12 8.75 22.16
C PRO A 73 -2.16 7.63 22.32
N ILE A 74 -1.86 6.40 21.90
CA ILE A 74 -2.86 5.32 21.86
C ILE A 74 -3.30 4.90 23.28
N PRO A 75 -2.39 4.69 24.26
CA PRO A 75 -2.81 4.40 25.62
C PRO A 75 -3.63 5.53 26.26
N ALA A 76 -3.35 6.78 25.88
CA ALA A 76 -4.06 7.95 26.43
C ALA A 76 -5.52 8.07 25.98
N ILE A 77 -5.91 7.36 24.91
CA ILE A 77 -7.28 7.40 24.35
C ILE A 77 -8.04 6.09 24.55
N ILE A 78 -7.50 5.15 25.34
CA ILE A 78 -8.22 3.92 25.72
C ILE A 78 -9.47 4.32 26.49
N ASN A 79 -10.61 3.78 26.07
CA ASN A 79 -11.86 3.97 26.78
C ASN A 79 -11.82 3.21 28.11
N GLN A 80 -11.95 3.92 29.23
CA GLN A 80 -11.86 3.34 30.57
C GLN A 80 -12.95 2.31 30.89
N LYS A 81 -14.11 2.38 30.23
CA LYS A 81 -15.22 1.44 30.47
C LYS A 81 -15.05 0.13 29.71
N THR A 82 -14.50 0.19 28.50
CA THR A 82 -14.39 -0.97 27.62
C THR A 82 -12.97 -1.52 27.51
N ALA A 83 -11.97 -0.82 28.07
CA ALA A 83 -10.54 -1.09 27.87
C ALA A 83 -10.12 -1.20 26.39
N ARG A 84 -10.85 -0.54 25.48
CA ARG A 84 -10.65 -0.61 24.03
C ARG A 84 -10.46 0.76 23.41
N VAL A 85 -9.82 0.80 22.25
CA VAL A 85 -9.69 2.00 21.40
C VAL A 85 -10.82 2.00 20.38
N HIS A 86 -11.53 3.12 20.25
CA HIS A 86 -12.70 3.26 19.37
C HIS A 86 -12.40 4.25 18.23
N PRO A 87 -11.75 3.81 17.14
CA PRO A 87 -11.48 4.69 16.01
C PRO A 87 -12.75 5.08 15.25
N SER A 88 -12.69 6.19 14.54
CA SER A 88 -13.75 6.63 13.62
C SER A 88 -13.43 6.25 12.17
N PHE A 89 -14.36 5.55 11.52
CA PHE A 89 -14.27 5.16 10.10
C PHE A 89 -15.08 6.11 9.21
N ASN A 90 -14.38 6.86 8.36
CA ASN A 90 -14.97 7.83 7.45
C ASN A 90 -15.14 7.24 6.05
N GLN A 91 -16.39 7.15 5.58
CA GLN A 91 -16.73 6.60 4.26
C GLN A 91 -16.74 7.63 3.12
N THR A 92 -16.81 8.93 3.42
CA THR A 92 -17.00 10.02 2.45
C THR A 92 -15.76 10.86 2.20
N ARG A 93 -14.61 10.53 2.82
CA ARG A 93 -13.41 11.36 2.79
C ARG A 93 -12.50 11.11 1.59
N THR A 94 -12.37 9.86 1.14
CA THR A 94 -11.43 9.52 0.06
C THR A 94 -12.11 9.55 -1.30
N ALA A 95 -11.46 10.15 -2.29
CA ALA A 95 -12.00 10.23 -3.66
C ALA A 95 -12.07 8.87 -4.37
N THR A 96 -11.28 7.89 -3.91
CA THR A 96 -11.29 6.51 -4.44
C THR A 96 -12.30 5.62 -3.73
N GLY A 97 -12.99 6.09 -2.70
CA GLY A 97 -14.04 5.32 -2.01
C GLY A 97 -13.52 4.39 -0.91
N ARG A 98 -12.20 4.32 -0.66
CA ARG A 98 -11.64 3.64 0.52
C ARG A 98 -12.18 4.24 1.82
N ILE A 99 -12.40 3.38 2.80
CA ILE A 99 -12.69 3.81 4.17
C ILE A 99 -11.39 4.34 4.79
N SER A 100 -11.46 5.50 5.43
CA SER A 100 -10.31 6.08 6.16
C SER A 100 -10.56 6.07 7.67
N CYS A 101 -9.52 5.83 8.44
CA CYS A 101 -9.57 5.74 9.90
C CYS A 101 -8.97 6.99 10.56
N SER A 102 -9.63 7.52 11.59
CA SER A 102 -9.16 8.68 12.37
C SER A 102 -9.48 8.52 13.85
N GLU A 103 -8.75 9.27 14.69
CA GLU A 103 -9.00 9.38 16.14
C GLU A 103 -9.02 8.02 16.89
N PRO A 104 -7.96 7.19 16.80
CA PRO A 104 -6.70 7.38 16.06
C PRO A 104 -6.74 6.69 14.68
N ASN A 105 -5.75 6.96 13.83
CA ASN A 105 -5.63 6.23 12.56
C ASN A 105 -4.93 4.88 12.77
N LEU A 106 -5.72 3.82 12.91
CA LEU A 106 -5.23 2.44 13.07
C LEU A 106 -4.91 1.74 11.74
N GLN A 107 -5.24 2.31 10.59
CA GLN A 107 -4.87 1.70 9.30
C GLN A 107 -3.37 1.83 8.98
N ASN A 108 -2.66 2.71 9.71
CA ASN A 108 -1.25 3.00 9.52
C ASN A 108 -0.37 2.47 10.66
N ILE A 109 -0.83 1.46 11.43
CA ILE A 109 0.02 0.81 12.44
C ILE A 109 1.18 0.11 11.73
N PRO A 110 2.44 0.37 12.11
CA PRO A 110 3.61 -0.17 11.43
C PRO A 110 3.60 -1.71 11.37
N THR A 111 3.94 -2.27 10.21
CA THR A 111 4.08 -3.72 9.97
C THR A 111 5.52 -4.20 9.93
N LYS A 112 6.48 -3.29 9.72
CA LYS A 112 7.88 -3.63 9.43
C LYS A 112 8.78 -3.36 10.62
N GLY A 113 9.73 -4.26 10.84
CA GLY A 113 10.74 -4.15 11.89
C GLY A 113 10.24 -4.64 13.24
N GLU A 114 11.19 -4.96 14.12
CA GLU A 114 10.93 -5.51 15.45
C GLU A 114 10.10 -4.55 16.30
N GLU A 115 10.39 -3.26 16.26
CA GLU A 115 9.67 -2.25 17.03
C GLU A 115 8.24 -2.03 16.52
N GLY A 116 8.00 -2.24 15.22
CA GLY A 116 6.66 -2.18 14.63
C GLY A 116 5.80 -3.37 15.09
N ALA A 117 6.38 -4.57 15.05
CA ALA A 117 5.73 -5.79 15.54
C ALA A 117 5.33 -5.67 17.02
N LYS A 118 6.23 -5.15 17.87
CA LYS A 118 5.95 -4.88 19.30
C LYS A 118 4.77 -3.95 19.54
N ILE A 119 4.53 -2.98 18.65
CA ILE A 119 3.34 -2.12 18.76
C ILE A 119 2.07 -2.91 18.40
N ARG A 120 2.14 -3.81 17.41
CA ARG A 120 1.00 -4.67 17.04
C ARG A 120 0.68 -5.71 18.11
N GLU A 121 1.68 -6.22 18.83
CA GLU A 121 1.47 -7.12 19.99
C GLU A 121 0.57 -6.50 21.06
N ALA A 122 0.59 -5.17 21.21
CA ALA A 122 -0.25 -4.45 22.18
C ALA A 122 -1.75 -4.41 21.79
N PHE A 123 -2.11 -4.82 20.58
CA PHE A 123 -3.50 -4.96 20.15
C PHE A 123 -3.91 -6.43 20.25
N CYS A 124 -4.49 -6.81 21.38
CA CYS A 124 -4.96 -8.16 21.67
C CYS A 124 -6.49 -8.21 21.76
N CYS A 125 -7.04 -9.42 21.65
CA CYS A 125 -8.44 -9.71 21.98
C CYS A 125 -8.61 -10.00 23.47
N GLU A 126 -9.85 -10.10 23.94
CA GLU A 126 -10.16 -10.58 25.30
C GLU A 126 -9.79 -12.06 25.49
N ASP A 127 -9.63 -12.48 26.75
CA ASP A 127 -9.36 -13.88 27.09
C ASP A 127 -10.48 -14.80 26.57
N GLY A 128 -10.08 -15.95 26.00
CA GLY A 128 -11.01 -16.88 25.34
C GLY A 128 -11.36 -16.51 23.90
N ASN A 129 -10.99 -15.31 23.42
CA ASN A 129 -11.12 -14.92 22.02
C ASN A 129 -9.82 -15.11 21.23
N VAL A 130 -9.93 -14.96 19.92
CA VAL A 130 -8.84 -14.79 18.96
C VAL A 130 -9.22 -13.73 17.94
N LEU A 131 -8.21 -13.22 17.24
CA LEU A 131 -8.36 -12.43 16.02
C LEU A 131 -8.26 -13.34 14.81
N VAL A 132 -9.21 -13.23 13.90
CA VAL A 132 -9.19 -13.86 12.57
C VAL A 132 -9.05 -12.76 11.54
N SER A 133 -7.97 -12.79 10.76
CA SER A 133 -7.73 -11.87 9.67
C SER A 133 -7.98 -12.54 8.33
N ALA A 134 -8.57 -11.78 7.41
CA ALA A 134 -8.68 -12.14 6.02
C ALA A 134 -8.22 -10.98 5.14
N ASP A 135 -7.22 -11.22 4.29
CA ASP A 135 -6.60 -10.22 3.42
C ASP A 135 -6.65 -10.65 1.96
N TYR A 136 -7.08 -9.78 1.05
CA TYR A 136 -7.02 -10.10 -0.37
C TYR A 136 -5.59 -10.15 -0.88
N SER A 137 -5.21 -11.27 -1.47
CA SER A 137 -3.92 -11.40 -2.14
C SER A 137 -3.90 -10.61 -3.45
N GLN A 138 -3.29 -9.43 -3.42
CA GLN A 138 -2.99 -8.59 -4.59
C GLN A 138 -4.24 -8.12 -5.34
N ILE A 139 -5.28 -7.70 -4.61
CA ILE A 139 -6.56 -7.28 -5.19
C ILE A 139 -6.42 -6.25 -6.31
N GLU A 140 -5.54 -5.25 -6.16
CA GLU A 140 -5.36 -4.20 -7.17
C GLU A 140 -4.81 -4.75 -8.50
N LEU A 141 -3.92 -5.75 -8.45
CA LEU A 141 -3.41 -6.38 -9.67
C LEU A 141 -4.43 -7.32 -10.31
N ARG A 142 -5.25 -8.00 -9.50
CA ARG A 142 -6.37 -8.81 -10.00
C ARG A 142 -7.41 -7.93 -10.69
N VAL A 143 -7.75 -6.78 -10.09
CA VAL A 143 -8.60 -5.75 -10.70
C VAL A 143 -7.99 -5.27 -12.02
N LEU A 144 -6.70 -4.95 -12.04
CA LEU A 144 -6.01 -4.53 -13.26
C LEU A 144 -6.11 -5.61 -14.35
N ALA A 145 -5.82 -6.87 -14.04
CA ALA A 145 -5.90 -7.98 -14.99
C ALA A 145 -7.31 -8.12 -15.59
N HIS A 146 -8.34 -7.97 -14.76
CA HIS A 146 -9.73 -8.02 -15.19
C HIS A 146 -10.09 -6.85 -16.12
N ILE A 147 -9.91 -5.59 -15.67
CA ILE A 147 -10.37 -4.41 -16.41
C ILE A 147 -9.57 -4.12 -17.68
N SER A 148 -8.28 -4.49 -17.69
CA SER A 148 -7.44 -4.35 -18.88
C SER A 148 -7.62 -5.50 -19.86
N GLY A 149 -8.18 -6.63 -19.42
CA GLY A 149 -8.27 -7.84 -20.23
C GLY A 149 -6.92 -8.51 -20.48
N GLU A 150 -5.91 -8.29 -19.63
CA GLU A 150 -4.55 -8.78 -19.86
C GLU A 150 -4.41 -10.29 -19.57
N GLU A 151 -4.37 -11.08 -20.64
CA GLU A 151 -4.37 -12.55 -20.58
C GLU A 151 -3.16 -13.13 -19.83
N VAL A 152 -1.99 -12.49 -19.92
CA VAL A 152 -0.80 -12.95 -19.18
C VAL A 152 -1.03 -12.86 -17.68
N LEU A 153 -1.60 -11.74 -17.20
CA LEU A 153 -1.90 -11.55 -15.78
C LEU A 153 -3.04 -12.48 -15.33
N LYS A 154 -4.09 -12.65 -16.15
CA LYS A 154 -5.20 -13.54 -15.83
C LYS A 154 -4.73 -14.98 -15.63
N LYS A 155 -3.98 -15.53 -16.59
CA LYS A 155 -3.42 -16.90 -16.51
C LYS A 155 -2.52 -17.07 -15.29
N ALA A 156 -1.67 -16.09 -14.99
CA ALA A 156 -0.83 -16.14 -13.80
C ALA A 156 -1.66 -16.22 -12.51
N PHE A 157 -2.78 -15.49 -12.43
CA PHE A 157 -3.68 -15.55 -11.28
C PHE A 157 -4.53 -16.82 -11.21
N GLU A 158 -4.94 -17.38 -12.33
CA GLU A 158 -5.66 -18.66 -12.42
C GLU A 158 -4.78 -19.84 -11.97
N GLN A 159 -3.48 -19.77 -12.27
CA GLN A 159 -2.50 -20.79 -11.89
C GLN A 159 -1.90 -20.58 -10.48
N ASP A 160 -2.41 -19.58 -9.74
CA ASP A 160 -1.88 -19.17 -8.44
C ASP A 160 -0.35 -18.92 -8.44
N ALA A 161 0.17 -18.43 -9.56
CA ALA A 161 1.58 -18.13 -9.72
C ALA A 161 1.96 -16.87 -8.92
N ASP A 162 3.21 -16.82 -8.47
CA ASP A 162 3.76 -15.60 -7.87
C ASP A 162 3.92 -14.52 -8.96
N ILE A 163 2.96 -13.61 -9.02
CA ILE A 163 2.88 -12.58 -10.07
C ILE A 163 4.14 -11.72 -10.16
N HIS A 164 4.84 -11.49 -9.05
CA HIS A 164 6.05 -10.66 -9.06
C HIS A 164 7.22 -11.42 -9.70
N THR A 165 7.28 -12.73 -9.47
CA THR A 165 8.27 -13.62 -10.07
C THR A 165 7.99 -13.78 -11.57
N GLU A 166 6.72 -13.94 -11.95
CA GLU A 166 6.29 -14.02 -13.35
C GLU A 166 6.63 -12.72 -14.11
N VAL A 167 6.25 -11.57 -13.54
CA VAL A 167 6.57 -10.27 -14.13
C VAL A 167 8.08 -10.05 -14.22
N ALA A 168 8.85 -10.41 -13.18
CA ALA A 168 10.31 -10.28 -13.21
C ALA A 168 10.92 -11.10 -14.35
N SER A 169 10.48 -12.35 -14.52
CA SER A 169 10.94 -13.24 -15.59
C SER A 169 10.73 -12.61 -16.97
N LEU A 170 9.52 -12.08 -17.21
CA LEU A 170 9.12 -11.51 -18.50
C LEU A 170 9.85 -10.19 -18.83
N ILE A 171 9.95 -9.26 -17.86
CA ILE A 171 10.49 -7.92 -18.12
C ILE A 171 12.03 -7.88 -18.07
N LEU A 172 12.66 -8.81 -17.35
CA LEU A 172 14.13 -8.91 -17.27
C LEU A 172 14.69 -9.97 -18.22
N GLY A 173 13.84 -10.76 -18.88
CA GLY A 173 14.26 -11.81 -19.80
C GLY A 173 15.01 -12.96 -19.11
N ILE A 174 14.74 -13.21 -17.84
CA ILE A 174 15.39 -14.26 -17.05
C ILE A 174 14.43 -15.44 -16.84
N PRO A 175 14.91 -16.70 -16.89
CA PRO A 175 14.08 -17.85 -16.56
C PRO A 175 13.47 -17.74 -15.15
N ARG A 176 12.23 -18.21 -14.98
CA ARG A 176 11.46 -18.10 -13.72
C ARG A 176 12.19 -18.69 -12.51
N ASP A 177 12.88 -19.81 -12.71
CA ASP A 177 13.69 -20.51 -11.70
C ASP A 177 14.97 -19.74 -11.30
N LYS A 178 15.37 -18.74 -12.09
CA LYS A 178 16.52 -17.87 -11.84
C LYS A 178 16.14 -16.51 -11.28
N VAL A 179 14.86 -16.25 -11.04
CA VAL A 179 14.40 -15.01 -10.42
C VAL A 179 14.77 -15.02 -8.94
N GLY A 180 15.70 -14.15 -8.56
CA GLY A 180 16.11 -13.94 -7.18
C GLY A 180 15.21 -12.95 -6.43
N LYS A 181 15.59 -12.67 -5.18
CA LYS A 181 14.87 -11.74 -4.30
C LYS A 181 14.90 -10.30 -4.84
N ASP A 182 15.99 -9.88 -5.46
CA ASP A 182 16.16 -8.52 -5.97
C ASP A 182 15.36 -8.29 -7.24
N GLU A 183 15.35 -9.24 -8.18
CA GLU A 183 14.57 -9.19 -9.40
C GLU A 183 13.07 -9.16 -9.08
N ARG A 184 12.65 -10.01 -8.15
CA ARG A 184 11.27 -10.00 -7.62
C ARG A 184 10.91 -8.67 -6.95
N ARG A 185 11.84 -8.07 -6.19
CA ARG A 185 11.66 -6.75 -5.57
C ARG A 185 11.47 -5.65 -6.62
N ILE A 186 12.27 -5.66 -7.69
CA ILE A 186 12.14 -4.73 -8.81
C ILE A 186 10.76 -4.88 -9.45
N ALA A 187 10.36 -6.10 -9.82
CA ALA A 187 9.06 -6.37 -10.43
C ALA A 187 7.87 -5.97 -9.53
N LYS A 188 7.99 -6.17 -8.21
CA LYS A 188 7.01 -5.66 -7.26
C LYS A 188 6.88 -4.14 -7.34
N THR A 189 7.99 -3.41 -7.32
CA THR A 189 7.99 -1.94 -7.46
C THR A 189 7.41 -1.51 -8.81
N VAL A 190 7.70 -2.24 -9.89
CA VAL A 190 7.14 -1.99 -11.22
C VAL A 190 5.62 -2.18 -11.22
N ASN A 191 5.11 -3.31 -10.74
CA ASN A 191 3.68 -3.61 -10.69
C ASN A 191 2.88 -2.52 -9.95
N PHE A 192 3.31 -2.16 -8.74
CA PHE A 192 2.67 -1.08 -8.00
C PHE A 192 2.86 0.26 -8.70
N GLY A 193 4.09 0.57 -9.13
CA GLY A 193 4.39 1.81 -9.82
C GLY A 193 3.52 2.03 -11.06
N ILE A 194 3.27 0.99 -11.85
CA ILE A 194 2.45 1.08 -13.07
C ILE A 194 0.97 1.34 -12.73
N ILE A 195 0.41 0.71 -11.69
CA ILE A 195 -0.93 1.01 -11.17
C ILE A 195 -1.06 2.49 -10.78
N TYR A 196 0.03 3.10 -10.28
CA TYR A 196 0.08 4.51 -9.86
C TYR A 196 0.65 5.47 -10.92
N GLY A 197 0.90 4.98 -12.14
CA GLY A 197 1.45 5.77 -13.25
C GLY A 197 2.83 6.35 -12.97
N ILE A 198 3.74 5.56 -12.39
CA ILE A 198 5.12 5.93 -12.10
C ILE A 198 5.88 6.35 -13.38
N SER A 199 6.75 7.34 -13.25
CA SER A 199 7.70 7.72 -14.31
C SER A 199 8.99 6.92 -14.21
N ALA A 200 9.79 6.84 -15.29
CA ALA A 200 11.11 6.20 -15.24
C ALA A 200 12.02 6.78 -14.15
N HIS A 201 11.93 8.09 -13.89
CA HIS A 201 12.68 8.71 -12.79
C HIS A 201 12.19 8.22 -11.42
N GLY A 202 10.87 8.15 -11.21
CA GLY A 202 10.29 7.61 -9.98
C GLY A 202 10.65 6.14 -9.77
N LEU A 203 10.60 5.33 -10.83
CA LEU A 203 10.97 3.92 -10.79
C LEU A 203 12.45 3.74 -10.47
N LYS A 204 13.35 4.52 -11.10
CA LYS A 204 14.79 4.49 -10.80
C LYS A 204 15.03 4.64 -9.29
N ILE A 205 14.41 5.66 -8.68
CA ILE A 205 14.59 5.95 -7.26
C ILE A 205 14.00 4.81 -6.40
N GLN A 206 12.74 4.45 -6.62
CA GLN A 206 12.04 3.48 -5.77
C GLN A 206 12.61 2.07 -5.86
N ALA A 207 13.01 1.63 -7.05
CA ALA A 207 13.60 0.31 -7.26
C ALA A 207 15.12 0.29 -7.04
N LYS A 208 15.77 1.45 -6.82
CA LYS A 208 17.23 1.62 -6.72
C LYS A 208 17.96 1.13 -7.98
N LEU A 209 17.52 1.60 -9.14
CA LEU A 209 18.08 1.20 -10.44
C LEU A 209 19.27 2.08 -10.85
N PRO A 210 20.21 1.55 -11.65
CA PRO A 210 21.46 2.23 -11.97
C PRO A 210 21.26 3.51 -12.80
N SER A 211 20.30 3.53 -13.73
CA SER A 211 20.05 4.68 -14.59
C SER A 211 18.57 4.89 -14.89
N ARG A 212 18.22 6.12 -15.29
CA ARG A 212 16.87 6.45 -15.78
C ARG A 212 16.54 5.70 -17.07
N GLU A 213 17.52 5.51 -17.94
CA GLU A 213 17.38 4.76 -19.19
C GLU A 213 17.06 3.29 -18.91
N TYR A 214 17.76 2.65 -17.97
CA TYR A 214 17.45 1.29 -17.57
C TYR A 214 16.03 1.16 -16.99
N ALA A 215 15.61 2.13 -16.17
CA ALA A 215 14.24 2.18 -15.66
C ALA A 215 13.20 2.36 -16.78
N GLN A 216 13.50 3.15 -17.82
CA GLN A 216 12.63 3.32 -18.97
C GLN A 216 12.53 2.03 -19.78
N ASN A 217 13.64 1.34 -20.04
CA ASN A 217 13.65 0.06 -20.74
C ASN A 217 12.80 -1.00 -20.02
N ILE A 218 12.81 -1.03 -18.68
CA ILE A 218 11.94 -1.90 -17.89
C ILE A 218 10.46 -1.56 -18.10
N ILE A 219 10.10 -0.27 -18.08
CA ILE A 219 8.72 0.19 -18.31
C ILE A 219 8.27 -0.18 -19.73
N ASP A 220 9.14 0.02 -20.72
CA ASP A 220 8.84 -0.28 -22.11
C ASP A 220 8.68 -1.79 -22.33
N SER A 221 9.58 -2.60 -21.77
CA SER A 221 9.48 -4.06 -21.77
C SER A 221 8.19 -4.54 -21.10
N TYR A 222 7.79 -3.95 -19.97
CA TYR A 222 6.50 -4.24 -19.36
C TYR A 222 5.35 -4.00 -20.33
N PHE A 223 5.26 -2.81 -20.94
CA PHE A 223 4.15 -2.50 -21.84
C PHE A 223 4.19 -3.25 -23.18
N GLU A 224 5.34 -3.81 -23.55
CA GLU A 224 5.47 -4.76 -24.66
C GLU A 224 4.87 -6.12 -24.27
N LYS A 225 5.17 -6.64 -23.08
CA LYS A 225 4.66 -7.94 -22.60
C LYS A 225 3.20 -7.89 -22.12
N PHE A 226 2.74 -6.73 -21.67
CA PHE A 226 1.40 -6.47 -21.16
C PHE A 226 0.69 -5.41 -22.02
N SER A 227 0.52 -5.73 -23.31
CA SER A 227 -0.02 -4.79 -24.30
C SER A 227 -1.46 -4.36 -24.02
N SER A 228 -2.29 -5.23 -23.43
CA SER A 228 -3.68 -4.90 -23.11
C SER A 228 -3.74 -3.90 -21.96
N VAL A 229 -2.80 -3.97 -21.00
CA VAL A 229 -2.64 -2.93 -19.97
C VAL A 229 -2.28 -1.58 -20.59
N LYS A 230 -1.37 -1.56 -21.58
CA LYS A 230 -1.00 -0.33 -22.29
C LYS A 230 -2.20 0.30 -22.99
N SER A 231 -2.94 -0.51 -23.75
CA SER A 231 -4.12 -0.08 -24.50
C SER A 231 -5.22 0.44 -23.58
N TRP A 232 -5.52 -0.29 -22.50
CA TRP A 232 -6.49 0.12 -21.48
C TRP A 232 -6.10 1.45 -20.81
N ARG A 233 -4.81 1.63 -20.51
CA ARG A 233 -4.30 2.88 -19.92
C ARG A 233 -4.53 4.07 -20.84
N GLN A 234 -4.33 3.91 -22.14
CA GLN A 234 -4.60 4.96 -23.11
C GLN A 234 -6.11 5.24 -23.23
N SER A 235 -6.93 4.18 -23.30
CA SER A 235 -8.37 4.34 -23.43
C SER A 235 -9.01 5.04 -22.23
N ILE A 236 -8.58 4.72 -21.00
CA ILE A 236 -9.16 5.35 -19.80
C ILE A 236 -8.77 6.83 -19.67
N ILE A 237 -7.58 7.22 -20.13
CA ILE A 237 -7.18 8.64 -20.18
C ILE A 237 -8.06 9.37 -21.21
N LEU A 238 -8.21 8.83 -22.41
CA LEU A 238 -9.05 9.44 -23.46
C LEU A 238 -10.52 9.54 -23.02
N GLU A 239 -11.05 8.52 -22.34
CA GLU A 239 -12.38 8.56 -21.75
C GLU A 239 -12.49 9.68 -20.71
N ALA A 240 -11.50 9.81 -19.82
CA ALA A 240 -11.46 10.83 -18.79
C ALA A 240 -11.34 12.24 -19.37
N GLU A 241 -10.58 12.44 -20.45
CA GLU A 241 -10.47 13.71 -21.17
C GLU A 241 -11.81 14.08 -21.83
N ARG A 242 -12.50 13.11 -22.44
CA ARG A 242 -13.80 13.34 -23.09
C ARG A 242 -14.92 13.63 -22.08
N ASN A 243 -15.01 12.83 -21.03
CA ASN A 243 -16.14 12.86 -20.10
C ASN A 243 -15.88 13.76 -18.87
N GLY A 244 -14.62 14.07 -18.57
CA GLY A 244 -14.19 14.82 -17.39
C GLY A 244 -14.13 13.99 -16.09
N PHE A 245 -14.38 12.68 -16.16
CA PHE A 245 -14.37 11.78 -15.01
C PHE A 245 -14.04 10.34 -15.42
N VAL A 246 -13.71 9.51 -14.44
CA VAL A 246 -13.57 8.04 -14.56
C VAL A 246 -14.53 7.32 -13.61
N ARG A 247 -14.77 6.03 -13.85
CA ARG A 247 -15.65 5.18 -13.04
C ARG A 247 -14.98 3.90 -12.54
N THR A 248 -15.41 3.40 -11.39
CA THR A 248 -15.14 2.02 -10.95
C THR A 248 -16.13 1.06 -11.62
N LEU A 249 -15.90 -0.27 -11.50
CA LEU A 249 -16.84 -1.26 -12.04
C LEU A 249 -18.23 -1.18 -11.42
N SER A 250 -18.34 -0.72 -10.17
CA SER A 250 -19.64 -0.51 -9.52
C SER A 250 -20.30 0.82 -9.89
N GLY A 251 -19.64 1.64 -10.73
CA GLY A 251 -20.17 2.92 -11.22
C GLY A 251 -19.79 4.14 -10.39
N ARG A 252 -18.97 4.03 -9.33
CA ARG A 252 -18.47 5.17 -8.54
C ARG A 252 -17.69 6.12 -9.44
N ILE A 253 -18.05 7.41 -9.41
CA ILE A 253 -17.46 8.46 -10.25
C ILE A 253 -16.35 9.19 -9.50
N ARG A 254 -15.25 9.50 -10.20
CA ARG A 254 -14.29 10.53 -9.79
C ARG A 254 -14.03 11.50 -10.93
N TYR A 255 -14.33 12.78 -10.71
CA TYR A 255 -13.98 13.86 -11.63
C TYR A 255 -12.46 14.08 -11.65
N VAL A 256 -11.93 14.40 -12.83
CA VAL A 256 -10.49 14.62 -13.05
C VAL A 256 -10.29 15.94 -13.81
N PRO A 257 -10.59 17.10 -13.19
CA PRO A 257 -10.46 18.40 -13.85
C PRO A 257 -9.01 18.74 -14.24
N GLU A 258 -8.02 18.10 -13.60
CA GLU A 258 -6.60 18.30 -13.87
C GLU A 258 -6.22 18.01 -15.32
N LEU A 259 -6.96 17.14 -16.01
CA LEU A 259 -6.74 16.82 -17.42
C LEU A 259 -6.97 18.01 -18.36
N ARG A 260 -7.70 19.04 -17.91
CA ARG A 260 -7.94 20.28 -18.68
C ARG A 260 -6.82 21.32 -18.50
N SER A 261 -5.87 21.08 -17.61
CA SER A 261 -4.80 22.04 -17.33
C SER A 261 -3.76 22.05 -18.45
N GLU A 262 -3.30 23.25 -18.83
CA GLU A 262 -2.14 23.42 -19.72
C GLU A 262 -0.81 23.10 -19.02
N ASP A 263 -0.78 23.10 -17.68
CA ASP A 263 0.40 22.69 -16.92
C ASP A 263 0.60 21.17 -17.02
N LYS A 264 1.69 20.77 -17.66
CA LYS A 264 2.05 19.37 -17.89
C LYS A 264 2.13 18.54 -16.59
N ASN A 265 2.53 19.14 -15.48
CA ASN A 265 2.62 18.43 -14.19
C ASN A 265 1.24 18.17 -13.61
N ILE A 266 0.35 19.15 -13.69
CA ILE A 266 -1.04 19.03 -13.23
C ILE A 266 -1.75 17.99 -14.10
N ARG A 267 -1.62 18.08 -15.43
CA ARG A 267 -2.20 17.10 -16.35
C ARG A 267 -1.69 15.68 -16.09
N ALA A 268 -0.38 15.49 -15.88
CA ALA A 268 0.20 14.19 -15.53
C ALA A 268 -0.27 13.66 -14.16
N GLU A 269 -0.64 14.53 -13.22
CA GLU A 269 -1.34 14.12 -12.00
C GLU A 269 -2.76 13.64 -12.29
N GLY A 270 -3.49 14.35 -13.16
CA GLY A 270 -4.79 13.94 -13.66
C GLY A 270 -4.77 12.56 -14.31
N GLU A 271 -3.82 12.29 -15.20
CA GLU A 271 -3.66 10.98 -15.84
C GLU A 271 -3.45 9.87 -14.80
N ARG A 272 -2.59 10.10 -13.80
CA ARG A 272 -2.37 9.14 -12.70
C ARG A 272 -3.65 8.88 -11.90
N LYS A 273 -4.45 9.92 -11.64
CA LYS A 273 -5.76 9.78 -10.97
C LYS A 273 -6.74 8.99 -11.81
N ALA A 274 -6.81 9.26 -13.13
CA ALA A 274 -7.68 8.58 -14.06
C ALA A 274 -7.38 7.08 -14.15
N ILE A 275 -6.10 6.69 -14.16
CA ILE A 275 -5.67 5.29 -14.19
C ILE A 275 -5.90 4.60 -12.84
N ASN A 276 -5.50 5.25 -11.75
CA ASN A 276 -5.51 4.60 -10.44
C ASN A 276 -6.93 4.39 -9.88
N THR A 277 -7.85 5.30 -10.18
CA THR A 277 -9.18 5.28 -9.56
C THR A 277 -10.02 4.06 -9.92
N PRO A 278 -10.13 3.64 -11.19
CA PRO A 278 -10.84 2.41 -11.54
C PRO A 278 -10.26 1.18 -10.84
N ILE A 279 -8.94 1.15 -10.61
CA ILE A 279 -8.27 0.03 -9.92
C ILE A 279 -8.55 0.07 -8.41
N GLN A 280 -8.07 1.12 -7.74
CA GLN A 280 -8.15 1.25 -6.29
C GLN A 280 -9.60 1.36 -5.80
N GLY A 281 -10.44 2.08 -6.55
CA GLY A 281 -11.84 2.26 -6.20
C GLY A 281 -12.66 1.00 -6.39
N THR A 282 -12.41 0.22 -7.44
CA THR A 282 -13.05 -1.10 -7.59
C THR A 282 -12.61 -2.05 -6.46
N ALA A 283 -11.33 -2.05 -6.07
CA ALA A 283 -10.87 -2.82 -4.91
C ALA A 283 -11.58 -2.39 -3.61
N ALA A 284 -11.81 -1.08 -3.42
CA ALA A 284 -12.57 -0.56 -2.27
C ALA A 284 -14.05 -0.97 -2.33
N ASP A 285 -14.65 -0.98 -3.51
CA ASP A 285 -16.04 -1.41 -3.71
C ASP A 285 -16.19 -2.92 -3.43
N ILE A 286 -15.27 -3.74 -3.91
CA ILE A 286 -15.17 -5.18 -3.61
C ILE A 286 -15.14 -5.41 -2.11
N MET A 287 -14.24 -4.71 -1.41
CA MET A 287 -14.13 -4.87 0.04
C MET A 287 -15.42 -4.48 0.76
N LYS A 288 -16.10 -3.42 0.33
CA LYS A 288 -17.38 -3.01 0.96
C LYS A 288 -18.49 -4.03 0.76
N VAL A 289 -18.60 -4.64 -0.42
CA VAL A 289 -19.58 -5.72 -0.66
C VAL A 289 -19.26 -6.92 0.22
N ALA A 290 -17.99 -7.34 0.27
CA ALA A 290 -17.56 -8.43 1.14
C ALA A 290 -17.86 -8.14 2.62
N MET A 291 -17.59 -6.92 3.12
CA MET A 291 -17.94 -6.53 4.50
C MET A 291 -19.43 -6.68 4.81
N ILE A 292 -20.31 -6.30 3.88
CA ILE A 292 -21.77 -6.44 4.05
C ILE A 292 -22.15 -7.93 4.11
N ASN A 293 -21.61 -8.74 3.21
CA ASN A 293 -21.86 -10.18 3.16
C ASN A 293 -21.39 -10.88 4.45
N ILE A 294 -20.15 -10.61 4.86
CA ILE A 294 -19.57 -11.11 6.11
C ILE A 294 -20.45 -10.71 7.30
N TRP A 295 -20.80 -9.43 7.43
CA TRP A 295 -21.61 -8.96 8.55
C TRP A 295 -22.97 -9.66 8.63
N ASN A 296 -23.67 -9.81 7.50
CA ASN A 296 -24.95 -10.51 7.45
C ASN A 296 -24.83 -11.98 7.88
N ARG A 297 -23.77 -12.67 7.42
CA ARG A 297 -23.57 -14.08 7.73
C ARG A 297 -23.10 -14.32 9.16
N LEU A 298 -22.14 -13.53 9.65
CA LEU A 298 -21.71 -13.58 11.06
C LEU A 298 -22.89 -13.30 11.99
N LYS A 299 -23.72 -12.29 11.72
CA LYS A 299 -24.89 -11.99 12.55
C LYS A 299 -25.87 -13.16 12.67
N LYS A 300 -25.96 -14.01 11.64
CA LYS A 300 -26.85 -15.16 11.60
C LYS A 300 -26.24 -16.43 12.21
N GLU A 301 -24.96 -16.69 11.94
CA GLU A 301 -24.30 -17.97 12.22
C GLU A 301 -23.33 -17.88 13.41
N GLU A 302 -22.75 -16.70 13.66
CA GLU A 302 -21.70 -16.43 14.66
C GLU A 302 -21.96 -15.11 15.39
N PRO A 303 -23.05 -14.97 16.19
CA PRO A 303 -23.44 -13.70 16.79
C PRO A 303 -22.41 -13.12 17.78
N ASN A 304 -21.44 -13.93 18.22
CA ASN A 304 -20.33 -13.52 19.08
C ASN A 304 -19.06 -13.13 18.30
N ALA A 305 -19.07 -13.23 16.96
CA ALA A 305 -17.98 -12.79 16.11
C ALA A 305 -18.24 -11.37 15.58
N ASN A 306 -17.29 -10.47 15.78
CA ASN A 306 -17.45 -9.05 15.45
C ASN A 306 -16.35 -8.57 14.50
N ILE A 307 -16.74 -7.91 13.40
CA ILE A 307 -15.78 -7.16 12.57
C ILE A 307 -15.26 -5.98 13.40
N ILE A 308 -13.98 -5.99 13.74
CA ILE A 308 -13.37 -4.96 14.59
C ILE A 308 -12.61 -3.91 13.77
N MET A 309 -12.03 -4.30 12.62
CA MET A 309 -11.17 -3.42 11.83
C MET A 309 -11.26 -3.75 10.35
N GLN A 310 -11.15 -2.70 9.53
CA GLN A 310 -10.86 -2.80 8.11
C GLN A 310 -9.61 -1.98 7.79
N ILE A 311 -8.61 -2.63 7.21
CA ILE A 311 -7.33 -2.04 6.82
C ILE A 311 -7.14 -2.29 5.32
N HIS A 312 -7.60 -1.33 4.51
CA HIS A 312 -7.49 -1.39 3.04
C HIS A 312 -8.17 -2.61 2.40
N ASP A 313 -7.44 -3.69 2.17
CA ASP A 313 -7.87 -4.95 1.58
C ASP A 313 -7.98 -6.09 2.61
N GLN A 314 -7.69 -5.79 3.87
CA GLN A 314 -7.78 -6.69 5.01
C GLN A 314 -8.98 -6.35 5.90
N ILE A 315 -9.64 -7.40 6.40
CA ILE A 315 -10.61 -7.35 7.48
C ILE A 315 -10.10 -8.15 8.68
N ILE A 316 -10.43 -7.69 9.89
CA ILE A 316 -10.14 -8.39 11.13
C ILE A 316 -11.44 -8.58 11.90
N VAL A 317 -11.68 -9.82 12.31
CA VAL A 317 -12.79 -10.24 13.16
C VAL A 317 -12.24 -10.72 14.48
N GLU A 318 -12.88 -10.34 15.58
CA GLU A 318 -12.66 -10.95 16.89
C GLU A 318 -13.79 -11.95 17.17
N CYS A 319 -13.44 -13.17 17.59
CA CYS A 319 -14.42 -14.20 17.93
C CYS A 319 -13.89 -15.15 19.02
N PRO A 320 -14.76 -15.95 19.67
CA PRO A 320 -14.32 -17.04 20.54
C PRO A 320 -13.39 -18.01 19.81
N GLU A 321 -12.39 -18.53 20.53
CA GLU A 321 -11.33 -19.38 19.96
C GLU A 321 -11.86 -20.66 19.30
N ASP A 322 -12.87 -21.28 19.90
CA ASP A 322 -13.53 -22.49 19.38
C ASP A 322 -14.35 -22.24 18.10
N ARG A 323 -14.59 -20.96 17.74
CA ARG A 323 -15.31 -20.56 16.52
C ARG A 323 -14.39 -20.09 15.40
N ALA A 324 -13.08 -20.00 15.64
CA ALA A 324 -12.12 -19.42 14.70
C ALA A 324 -12.12 -20.09 13.32
N GLU A 325 -12.25 -21.42 13.27
CA GLU A 325 -12.31 -22.18 12.02
C GLU A 325 -13.56 -21.84 11.19
N ASN A 326 -14.73 -21.77 11.83
CA ASN A 326 -15.96 -21.42 11.11
C ASN A 326 -15.96 -19.95 10.66
N VAL A 327 -15.49 -19.03 11.50
CA VAL A 327 -15.33 -17.62 11.13
C VAL A 327 -14.35 -17.47 9.96
N SER A 328 -13.23 -18.20 9.97
CA SER A 328 -12.26 -18.22 8.87
C SER A 328 -12.91 -18.63 7.54
N LYS A 329 -13.72 -19.70 7.58
CA LYS A 329 -14.46 -20.17 6.40
C LYS A 329 -15.48 -19.15 5.89
N ILE A 330 -16.24 -18.52 6.80
CA ILE A 330 -17.17 -17.44 6.45
C ILE A 330 -16.43 -16.29 5.76
N LEU A 331 -15.29 -15.85 6.32
CA LEU A 331 -14.50 -14.77 5.73
C LEU A 331 -13.99 -15.13 4.33
N GLU A 332 -13.42 -16.32 4.16
CA GLU A 332 -12.91 -16.78 2.86
C GLU A 332 -14.04 -16.85 1.82
N GLU A 333 -15.20 -17.41 2.16
CA GLU A 333 -16.34 -17.55 1.24
C GLU A 333 -16.97 -16.20 0.88
N GLU A 334 -17.23 -15.34 1.88
CA GLU A 334 -17.93 -14.07 1.65
C GLU A 334 -17.06 -12.98 1.03
N MET A 335 -15.73 -13.11 1.10
CA MET A 335 -14.80 -12.27 0.34
C MET A 335 -14.69 -12.67 -1.14
N ARG A 336 -15.15 -13.87 -1.53
CA ARG A 336 -15.15 -14.32 -2.93
C ARG A 336 -16.37 -13.79 -3.68
N VAL A 337 -16.33 -12.49 -3.95
CA VAL A 337 -17.40 -11.72 -4.60
C VAL A 337 -17.22 -11.59 -6.12
N GLU A 338 -16.39 -12.41 -6.76
CA GLU A 338 -16.02 -12.28 -8.18
C GLU A 338 -17.25 -12.26 -9.09
N LYS A 339 -18.22 -13.13 -8.80
CA LYS A 339 -19.48 -13.24 -9.55
C LYS A 339 -20.28 -11.94 -9.53
N PHE A 340 -20.27 -11.21 -8.41
CA PHE A 340 -21.01 -9.94 -8.29
C PHE A 340 -20.43 -8.87 -9.20
N PHE A 341 -19.12 -8.86 -9.40
CA PHE A 341 -18.42 -7.88 -10.22
C PHE A 341 -18.12 -8.38 -11.65
N GLY A 342 -18.56 -9.59 -12.02
CA GLY A 342 -18.25 -10.19 -13.31
C GLY A 342 -16.74 -10.45 -13.52
N PHE A 343 -16.00 -10.64 -12.43
CA PHE A 343 -14.55 -10.83 -12.48
C PHE A 343 -14.16 -12.09 -13.23
N SER A 344 -13.17 -11.96 -14.11
CA SER A 344 -12.60 -13.06 -14.89
C SER A 344 -11.42 -13.73 -14.19
N VAL A 345 -10.95 -13.18 -13.07
CA VAL A 345 -9.86 -13.75 -12.28
C VAL A 345 -10.36 -14.08 -10.88
N PRO A 346 -9.93 -15.21 -10.28
CA PRO A 346 -10.31 -15.55 -8.92
C PRO A 346 -9.78 -14.50 -7.94
N LEU A 347 -10.53 -14.19 -6.88
CA LEU A 347 -10.08 -13.39 -5.75
C LEU A 347 -9.60 -14.34 -4.67
N LYS A 348 -8.29 -14.30 -4.41
CA LYS A 348 -7.66 -15.12 -3.38
C LYS A 348 -7.60 -14.35 -2.06
N VAL A 349 -7.90 -15.04 -0.97
CA VAL A 349 -7.90 -14.51 0.39
C VAL A 349 -6.87 -15.28 1.21
N LYS A 350 -6.01 -14.58 1.96
CA LYS A 350 -5.11 -15.17 2.96
C LYS A 350 -5.79 -15.06 4.32
N ILE A 351 -5.96 -16.18 4.99
CA ILE A 351 -6.45 -16.24 6.37
C ILE A 351 -5.28 -16.36 7.35
N SER A 352 -5.35 -15.64 8.46
CA SER A 352 -4.46 -15.78 9.61
C SER A 352 -5.28 -15.75 10.91
N VAL A 353 -4.86 -16.49 11.92
CA VAL A 353 -5.48 -16.49 13.26
C VAL A 353 -4.40 -16.23 14.30
N GLY A 354 -4.68 -15.38 15.28
CA GLY A 354 -3.73 -15.02 16.32
C GLY A 354 -4.38 -14.40 17.55
N LYS A 355 -3.67 -14.36 18.67
CA LYS A 355 -4.12 -13.75 19.93
C LYS A 355 -3.91 -12.24 19.97
N ASN A 356 -3.04 -11.74 19.12
CA ASN A 356 -2.77 -10.32 18.93
C ASN A 356 -2.52 -10.01 17.46
N TRP A 357 -2.49 -8.72 17.12
CA TRP A 357 -2.35 -8.30 15.73
C TRP A 357 -0.99 -8.67 15.11
N ALA A 358 0.08 -8.80 15.90
CA ALA A 358 1.39 -9.17 15.35
C ALA A 358 1.42 -10.62 14.84
N GLU A 359 0.59 -11.50 15.38
CA GLU A 359 0.47 -12.91 14.95
C GLU A 359 -0.33 -13.08 13.64
N LEU A 360 -0.97 -12.02 13.13
CA LEU A 360 -1.79 -12.07 11.91
C LEU A 360 -1.00 -11.90 10.61
N ASP A 361 0.25 -11.40 10.67
CA ASP A 361 1.03 -10.97 9.51
C ASP A 361 1.76 -12.13 8.77
#